data_AF-A0A7J3YTD0-F1
#
_entry.id   AF-A0A7J3YTD0-F1
#
_cell.length_a   1.000
_cell.length_b   1.000
_cell.length_c   1.000
_cell.angle_alpha   90.00
_cell.angle_beta   90.00
_cell.angle_gamma   90.00
#
_symmetry.space_group_name_H-M   'P 1'
#
loop_
_entity.id
_entity.type
_entity.pdbx_description
1 polymer ?
#
loop_
_entity_poly.entity_id
_entity_poly.type
_entity_poly.pdbx_seq_one_letter_code
_entity_poly.pdbx_strand_id
1 'polypeptide(L)'
;MDKKPLEITIFMGLDEVSNAALNNLIKACNFLNKKYSIRVFVNPINLWHDPINSAIRGLPVIVIGNKKIFSGYSPDVNELVKEILKIIKSDEGIAIEALLPFTKFEGGFLSAAIAD
;
A
#
# COMPACT_ATOMS: atom_id res chain seq x y z
N MET A 1 19.19 -6.88 8.85
CA MET A 1 18.50 -6.61 7.57
C MET A 1 17.36 -5.68 7.88
N ASP A 2 17.46 -4.40 7.52
CA ASP A 2 16.38 -3.44 7.73
C ASP A 2 15.20 -3.83 6.83
N LYS A 3 14.12 -4.32 7.44
CA LYS A 3 12.91 -4.67 6.71
C LYS A 3 12.30 -3.37 6.18
N LYS A 4 12.07 -3.29 4.86
CA LYS A 4 11.43 -2.14 4.23
C LYS A 4 10.08 -1.92 4.92
N PRO A 5 9.76 -0.68 5.31
CA PRO A 5 8.49 -0.39 5.96
C PRO A 5 7.32 -0.65 5.00
N LEU A 6 6.20 -1.11 5.52
CA LEU A 6 5.00 -1.36 4.74
C LEU A 6 4.28 -0.03 4.47
N GLU A 7 4.02 0.26 3.20
CA GLU A 7 3.28 1.46 2.80
C GLU A 7 1.81 1.13 2.58
N ILE A 8 0.93 1.92 3.21
CA ILE A 8 -0.51 1.83 3.09
C ILE A 8 -1.03 3.19 2.63
N THR A 9 -1.78 3.21 1.54
CA THR A 9 -2.43 4.41 1.03
C THR A 9 -3.92 4.32 1.32
N ILE A 10 -4.52 5.39 1.86
CA ILE A 10 -5.96 5.50 2.04
C ILE A 10 -6.48 6.68 1.23
N PHE A 11 -7.40 6.41 0.31
CA PHE A 11 -8.14 7.42 -0.40
C PHE A 11 -9.41 7.72 0.38
N MET A 12 -9.62 9.00 0.71
CA MET A 12 -10.68 9.45 1.60
C MET A 12 -11.50 10.59 0.99
N GLY A 13 -12.79 10.56 1.30
CA GLY A 13 -13.71 11.68 1.12
C GLY A 13 -13.78 12.56 2.37
N LEU A 14 -14.68 13.54 2.34
CA LEU A 14 -14.92 14.48 3.44
C LEU A 14 -16.04 14.01 4.39
N ASP A 15 -16.26 12.70 4.44
CA ASP A 15 -17.32 12.06 5.19
C ASP A 15 -16.79 11.40 6.49
N GLU A 16 -17.71 11.12 7.42
CA GLU A 16 -17.38 10.50 8.70
C GLU A 16 -16.82 9.07 8.55
N VAL A 17 -17.25 8.33 7.53
CA VAL A 17 -16.79 6.95 7.29
C VAL A 17 -15.32 6.95 6.89
N SER A 18 -14.91 7.88 6.04
CA SER A 18 -13.51 8.11 5.66
C SER A 18 -12.63 8.45 6.86
N ASN A 19 -13.10 9.35 7.73
CA ASN A 19 -12.39 9.71 8.96
C ASN A 19 -12.28 8.55 9.95
N ALA A 20 -13.35 7.77 10.11
CA ALA A 20 -13.36 6.57 10.94
C ALA A 20 -12.36 5.53 10.43
N ALA A 21 -12.30 5.32 9.11
CA ALA A 21 -11.37 4.38 8.49
C ALA A 21 -9.91 4.77 8.73
N LEU A 22 -9.56 6.05 8.57
CA LEU A 22 -8.21 6.54 8.87
C LEU A 22 -7.84 6.33 10.35
N ASN A 23 -8.76 6.65 11.26
CA ASN A 23 -8.53 6.47 12.70
C ASN A 23 -8.33 5.00 13.07
N ASN A 24 -9.14 4.10 12.52
CA ASN A 24 -8.99 2.66 12.72
C ASN A 24 -7.67 2.14 12.13
N LEU A 25 -7.26 2.65 10.98
CA LEU A 25 -5.99 2.32 10.35
C LEU A 25 -4.79 2.76 11.18
N ILE A 26 -4.80 3.97 11.74
CA ILE A 26 -3.75 4.44 12.65
C ILE A 26 -3.69 3.56 13.90
N LYS A 27 -4.84 3.20 14.50
CA LYS A 27 -4.90 2.28 15.65
C LYS A 27 -4.32 0.91 15.32
N ALA A 28 -4.67 0.35 14.15
CA ALA A 28 -4.13 -0.93 13.67
C ALA A 28 -2.61 -0.87 13.47
N CYS A 29 -2.10 0.20 12.84
CA CYS A 29 -0.67 0.39 12.63
C CYS A 29 0.09 0.52 13.95
N ASN A 30 -0.45 1.27 14.91
CA ASN A 30 0.13 1.39 16.25
C ASN A 30 0.17 0.05 16.98
N PHE A 31 -0.87 -0.77 16.85
CA PHE A 31 -0.90 -2.12 17.41
C PHE A 31 0.16 -3.02 16.75
N LEU A 32 0.27 -3.00 15.43
CA LEU A 32 1.25 -3.78 14.66
C LEU A 32 2.69 -3.40 15.02
N ASN A 33 2.97 -2.11 15.15
CA ASN A 33 4.28 -1.63 15.56
C ASN A 33 4.63 -2.11 16.97
N LYS A 34 3.72 -1.95 17.94
CA LYS A 34 3.96 -2.36 19.33
C LYS A 34 4.13 -3.87 19.50
N LYS A 35 3.30 -4.68 18.84
CA LYS A 35 3.24 -6.12 19.07
C LYS A 35 4.20 -6.92 18.19
N TYR A 36 4.47 -6.46 16.97
CA TYR A 36 5.23 -7.21 15.97
C TYR A 36 6.47 -6.45 15.46
N SER A 37 6.76 -5.25 15.97
CA SER A 37 7.85 -4.39 15.48
C SER A 37 7.77 -4.11 13.97
N ILE A 38 6.55 -4.08 13.42
CA ILE A 38 6.31 -3.80 12.00
C ILE A 38 6.18 -2.29 11.83
N ARG A 39 7.11 -1.71 11.06
CA ARG A 39 7.04 -0.30 10.64
C ARG A 39 6.05 -0.17 9.49
N VAL A 40 5.01 0.62 9.69
CA VAL A 40 3.97 0.89 8.69
C VAL A 40 3.89 2.40 8.47
N PHE A 41 3.88 2.84 7.21
CA PHE A 41 3.61 4.20 6.80
C PHE A 41 2.21 4.31 6.22
N VAL A 42 1.42 5.25 6.73
CA VAL A 42 0.07 5.53 6.24
C VAL A 42 0.09 6.84 5.48
N ASN A 43 -0.30 6.80 4.21
CA ASN A 43 -0.41 7.96 3.33
C ASN A 43 -1.90 8.28 3.05
N PRO A 44 -2.48 9.30 3.70
CA PRO A 44 -3.83 9.74 3.41
C PRO A 44 -3.89 10.63 2.16
N ILE A 45 -4.76 10.27 1.21
CA ILE A 45 -5.02 11.04 0.00
C ILE A 45 -6.48 11.47 0.03
N ASN A 46 -6.70 12.76 0.28
CA ASN A 46 -8.03 13.35 0.26
C ASN A 46 -8.45 13.71 -1.16
N LEU A 47 -9.62 13.25 -1.57
CA LEU A 47 -10.23 13.53 -2.86
C LEU A 47 -11.23 14.69 -2.73
N TRP A 48 -10.71 15.90 -2.48
CA TRP A 48 -11.50 17.11 -2.20
C TRP A 48 -12.41 17.58 -3.35
N HIS A 49 -12.22 17.09 -4.58
CA HIS A 49 -12.72 17.75 -5.80
C HIS A 49 -13.79 17.04 -6.61
N ASP A 50 -14.36 15.92 -6.16
CA ASP A 50 -15.37 15.24 -6.98
C ASP A 50 -16.51 14.64 -6.15
N PRO A 51 -17.45 15.45 -5.64
CA PRO A 51 -18.58 14.97 -4.83
C PRO A 51 -19.51 14.01 -5.60
N ILE A 52 -19.52 14.05 -6.94
CA ILE A 52 -20.33 13.16 -7.77
C ILE A 52 -19.61 11.82 -8.00
N ASN A 53 -18.32 11.81 -8.35
CA ASN A 53 -17.59 10.53 -8.52
C ASN A 53 -17.18 9.86 -7.21
N SER A 54 -17.00 10.61 -6.12
CA SER A 54 -16.58 10.04 -4.82
C SER A 54 -17.63 9.13 -4.20
N ALA A 55 -18.91 9.48 -4.32
CA ALA A 55 -20.03 8.61 -3.91
C ALA A 55 -20.15 7.36 -4.80
N ILE A 56 -19.85 7.48 -6.09
CA ILE A 56 -19.89 6.36 -7.07
C ILE A 56 -18.67 5.43 -6.91
N ARG A 57 -17.54 5.93 -6.39
CA ARG A 57 -16.26 5.20 -6.27
C ARG A 57 -16.13 4.31 -5.04
N GLY A 58 -17.08 4.33 -4.11
CA GLY A 58 -17.02 3.51 -2.89
C GLY A 58 -15.80 3.86 -2.03
N LEU A 59 -15.70 5.13 -1.62
CA LEU A 59 -14.75 5.60 -0.61
C LEU A 59 -15.23 5.23 0.81
N PRO A 60 -14.32 5.10 1.79
CA PRO A 60 -12.87 5.15 1.67
C PRO A 60 -12.31 3.92 0.94
N VAL A 61 -11.15 4.07 0.30
CA VAL A 61 -10.43 2.95 -0.34
C VAL A 61 -9.07 2.80 0.31
N ILE A 62 -8.78 1.60 0.80
CA ILE A 62 -7.48 1.29 1.44
C ILE A 62 -6.70 0.36 0.52
N VAL A 63 -5.48 0.79 0.18
CA VAL A 63 -4.51 0.07 -0.65
C VAL A 63 -3.30 -0.26 0.21
N ILE A 64 -2.93 -1.54 0.28
CA ILE A 64 -1.77 -2.02 1.03
C ILE A 64 -0.78 -2.59 0.01
N GLY A 65 0.42 -2.01 -0.06
CA GLY A 65 1.33 -2.25 -1.18
C GLY A 65 0.67 -1.89 -2.51
N ASN A 66 0.53 -2.86 -3.41
CA ASN A 66 -0.07 -2.65 -4.75
C ASN A 66 -1.50 -3.23 -4.87
N LYS A 67 -2.17 -3.57 -3.76
CA LYS A 67 -3.49 -4.22 -3.78
C LYS A 67 -4.54 -3.39 -3.05
N LYS A 68 -5.69 -3.17 -3.70
CA LYS A 68 -6.90 -2.62 -3.07
C LYS A 68 -7.51 -3.69 -2.17
N ILE A 69 -7.60 -3.41 -0.87
CA ILE A 69 -8.08 -4.36 0.14
C ILE A 69 -9.48 -4.00 0.64
N PHE A 70 -9.73 -2.72 0.91
CA PHE A 70 -11.02 -2.24 1.42
C PHE A 70 -11.60 -1.15 0.53
N SER A 71 -12.94 -1.05 0.49
CA SER A 71 -13.68 -0.05 -0.28
C SER A 71 -15.07 0.17 0.31
N GLY A 72 -15.49 1.42 0.43
CA GLY A 72 -16.90 1.78 0.63
C GLY A 72 -17.39 1.71 2.08
N TYR A 73 -16.54 1.28 3.00
CA TYR A 73 -16.84 1.22 4.43
C TYR A 73 -15.59 1.44 5.27
N SER A 74 -15.79 1.71 6.56
CA SER A 74 -14.71 1.82 7.54
C SER A 74 -14.45 0.45 8.18
N PRO A 75 -13.39 -0.28 7.80
CA PRO A 75 -13.05 -1.54 8.46
C PRO A 75 -12.67 -1.32 9.92
N ASP A 76 -12.91 -2.33 10.74
CA ASP A 76 -12.51 -2.30 12.15
C ASP A 76 -10.99 -2.55 12.30
N VAL A 77 -10.49 -2.36 13.51
CA VAL A 77 -9.05 -2.50 13.79
C VAL A 77 -8.58 -3.95 13.57
N ASN A 78 -9.41 -4.95 13.87
CA ASN A 78 -9.03 -6.36 13.80
C ASN A 78 -8.95 -6.86 12.34
N GLU A 79 -9.89 -6.45 11.49
CA GLU A 79 -9.90 -6.69 10.06
C GLU A 79 -8.63 -6.14 9.41
N LEU A 80 -8.29 -4.88 9.71
CA LEU A 80 -7.08 -4.22 9.22
C LEU A 80 -5.82 -4.98 9.62
N VAL A 81 -5.68 -5.33 10.91
CA VAL A 81 -4.52 -6.09 11.42
C VAL A 81 -4.41 -7.44 10.73
N LYS A 82 -5.53 -8.17 10.58
CA LYS A 82 -5.55 -9.50 9.96
C LYS A 82 -5.09 -9.46 8.50
N GLU A 83 -5.61 -8.52 7.71
CA GLU A 83 -5.25 -8.41 6.29
C GLU A 83 -3.81 -7.92 6.10
N ILE A 84 -3.34 -6.96 6.91
CA ILE A 84 -1.94 -6.51 6.87
C ILE A 84 -0.99 -7.69 7.15
N LEU A 85 -1.26 -8.49 8.19
CA LEU A 85 -0.44 -9.66 8.51
C LEU A 85 -0.46 -10.71 7.40
N LYS A 86 -1.60 -10.91 6.75
CA LYS A 86 -1.73 -11.84 5.62
C LYS A 86 -0.86 -11.41 4.43
N ILE A 87 -0.84 -10.12 4.12
CA ILE A 87 -0.03 -9.56 3.03
C ILE A 87 1.46 -9.72 3.35
N ILE A 88 1.89 -9.36 4.57
CA ILE A 88 3.29 -9.50 4.98
C ILE A 88 3.76 -10.95 4.91
N LYS A 89 2.95 -11.91 5.39
CA LYS A 89 3.28 -13.34 5.29
C LYS A 89 3.33 -13.84 3.84
N SER A 90 2.48 -13.29 2.98
CA SER A 90 2.47 -13.63 1.56
C SER A 90 3.74 -13.13 0.88
N ASP A 91 4.18 -11.91 1.18
CA ASP A 91 5.43 -11.35 0.66
C ASP A 91 6.67 -12.11 1.17
N GLU A 92 6.65 -12.60 2.41
CA GLU A 92 7.71 -13.49 2.95
C GLU A 92 7.75 -14.86 2.24
N GLY A 93 6.61 -15.33 1.71
CA GLY A 93 6.52 -16.54 0.89
C GLY A 93 6.91 -16.35 -0.58
N ILE A 94 7.07 -15.10 -1.05
CA ILE A 94 7.48 -14.75 -2.42
C ILE A 94 8.98 -14.42 -2.46
N ALA A 95 9.78 -15.15 -1.69
CA ALA A 95 11.22 -15.27 -1.95
C ALA A 95 11.47 -16.24 -3.11
N ILE A 96 10.88 -15.97 -4.28
CA ILE A 96 11.28 -16.58 -5.54
C ILE A 96 11.33 -15.45 -6.57
N GLU A 97 12.56 -15.07 -6.87
CA GLU A 97 13.02 -14.33 -8.05
C GLU A 97 11.92 -13.95 -9.05
N ALA A 98 11.23 -12.84 -8.82
CA ALA A 98 10.65 -12.09 -9.92
C ALA A 98 11.80 -11.33 -10.57
N LEU A 99 12.60 -12.05 -11.36
CA LEU A 99 13.51 -11.46 -12.33
C LEU A 99 12.62 -10.61 -13.24
N LEU A 100 12.69 -9.29 -13.07
CA LEU A 100 11.99 -8.35 -13.92
C LEU A 100 12.40 -8.63 -15.38
N PRO A 101 11.47 -8.70 -16.35
CA PRO A 101 11.74 -9.15 -17.72
C PRO A 101 12.64 -8.19 -18.54
N PHE A 102 13.33 -7.24 -17.90
CA PHE A 102 14.13 -6.21 -18.56
C PHE A 102 15.62 -6.22 -18.19
N THR A 103 16.13 -7.19 -17.42
CA THR A 103 17.56 -7.25 -17.04
C THR A 103 18.43 -8.19 -17.88
N LYS A 104 18.06 -8.45 -19.14
CA LYS A 104 19.02 -8.89 -20.17
C LYS A 104 18.75 -8.18 -21.49
N PHE A 105 19.28 -6.97 -21.64
CA PHE A 105 19.60 -6.43 -22.95
C PHE A 105 21.04 -6.86 -23.26
N GLU A 106 21.22 -8.04 -23.85
CA GLU A 106 22.45 -8.35 -24.59
C GLU A 106 22.35 -7.62 -25.92
N GLY A 107 22.79 -6.36 -25.94
CA GLY A 107 22.74 -5.53 -27.15
C GLY A 107 23.55 -4.26 -26.93
N GLY A 108 24.80 -4.27 -27.39
CA GLY A 108 25.78 -3.23 -27.16
C GLY A 108 25.36 -1.85 -27.67
N PHE A 109 25.44 -0.86 -26.78
CA PHE A 109 25.30 0.56 -27.12
C PHE A 109 26.45 1.42 -26.55
N LEU A 110 27.58 0.79 -26.18
CA LEU A 110 28.76 1.48 -25.63
C LEU A 110 30.06 1.23 -26.43
N SER A 111 29.97 0.85 -27.71
CA SER A 111 31.17 0.77 -28.59
C SER A 111 31.21 1.81 -29.72
N ALA A 112 30.34 2.83 -29.72
CA ALA A 112 30.33 3.87 -30.75
C ALA A 112 30.86 5.24 -30.27
N ALA A 113 31.58 5.30 -29.15
CA ALA A 113 32.19 6.53 -28.63
C ALA A 113 33.73 6.44 -28.46
N ILE A 114 34.35 5.39 -29.02
CA ILE A 114 35.81 5.25 -29.12
C ILE A 114 36.11 4.77 -30.55
N ALA A 115 35.76 5.58 -31.54
CA ALA A 115 36.24 5.52 -32.92
C ALA A 115 35.70 6.74 -33.69
N ASP A 116 36.15 7.93 -33.30
CA ASP A 116 36.60 8.99 -34.21
C ASP A 116 37.49 9.98 -33.44
#